data_AF-A2A9W1-F1
#
_entry.id   AF-A2A9W1-F1
#
_cell.length_a   1.000
_cell.length_b   1.000
_cell.length_c   1.000
_cell.angle_alpha   90.00
_cell.angle_beta   90.00
_cell.angle_gamma   90.00
#
_symmetry.space_group_name_H-M   'P 1'
#
loop_
_entity.id
_entity.type
_entity.pdbx_description
1 polymer ?
#
loop_
_entity_poly.entity_id
_entity_poly.type
_entity_poly.pdbx_seq_one_letter_code
_entity_poly.pdbx_strand_id
1 'polypeptide(L)'
;MSEASRDDYKIQSFDAETQQLLKTALKDPGAVDLERVANVIVDHSLQDCVFSKEAGRMCYAIIQAESKQAGQSVFRRGLLNRLQKEYDAREQLRACSLQGWVCYVTFICNIFDYLRLAQPESLSREEEVDCLVLQLHRVGEQLEKMNGQRMDELFILIRDGF
;
A
#
# COMPACT_ATOMS: atom_id res chain seq x y z
N MET A 1 -7.79 -30.40 -7.34
CA MET A 1 -8.46 -29.43 -6.45
C MET A 1 -7.75 -28.09 -6.62
N SER A 2 -8.51 -27.05 -6.92
CA SER A 2 -8.10 -25.92 -7.77
C SER A 2 -7.23 -24.88 -7.07
N GLU A 3 -5.95 -24.79 -7.45
CA GLU A 3 -5.02 -23.67 -7.17
C GLU A 3 -5.30 -22.42 -8.04
N ALA A 4 -6.48 -22.29 -8.63
CA ALA A 4 -6.77 -21.29 -9.66
C ALA A 4 -7.39 -19.97 -9.15
N SER A 5 -7.40 -19.73 -7.83
CA SER A 5 -8.14 -18.58 -7.25
C SER A 5 -7.29 -17.56 -6.48
N ARG A 6 -5.95 -17.65 -6.53
CA ARG A 6 -5.04 -16.82 -5.70
C ARG A 6 -4.24 -15.73 -6.42
N ASP A 7 -4.24 -15.70 -7.76
CA ASP A 7 -3.31 -14.88 -8.55
C ASP A 7 -3.93 -13.70 -9.31
N ASP A 8 -5.18 -13.32 -9.01
CA ASP A 8 -5.81 -12.18 -9.68
C ASP A 8 -5.45 -10.85 -8.99
N TYR A 9 -4.18 -10.45 -9.10
CA TYR A 9 -3.65 -9.18 -8.56
C TYR A 9 -4.12 -7.94 -9.35
N LYS A 10 -5.16 -8.08 -10.18
CA LYS A 10 -5.70 -7.05 -11.10
C LYS A 10 -4.62 -6.30 -11.89
N ILE A 11 -3.52 -6.97 -12.23
CA ILE A 11 -2.42 -6.37 -13.02
C ILE A 11 -2.77 -6.17 -14.50
N GLN A 12 -4.03 -6.39 -14.88
CA GLN A 12 -4.51 -6.32 -16.26
C GLN A 12 -4.55 -4.87 -16.78
N SER A 13 -4.59 -3.88 -15.89
CA SER A 13 -4.52 -2.45 -16.23
C SER A 13 -3.10 -1.98 -16.58
N PHE A 14 -2.08 -2.78 -16.31
CA PHE A 14 -0.68 -2.46 -16.64
C PHE A 14 -0.31 -2.87 -18.06
N ASP A 15 0.71 -2.22 -18.61
CA ASP A 15 1.35 -2.65 -19.86
C ASP A 15 2.07 -4.00 -19.69
N ALA A 16 2.39 -4.65 -20.81
CA ALA A 16 2.97 -5.99 -20.81
C ALA A 16 4.35 -6.07 -20.13
N GLU A 17 5.17 -5.03 -20.23
CA GLU A 17 6.48 -4.98 -19.57
C GLU A 17 6.30 -4.92 -18.06
N THR A 18 5.43 -4.04 -17.59
CA THR A 18 5.14 -3.91 -16.16
C THR A 18 4.48 -5.16 -15.59
N GLN A 19 3.56 -5.80 -16.32
CA GLN A 19 2.99 -7.08 -15.90
C GLN A 19 4.06 -8.15 -15.74
N GLN A 20 5.03 -8.22 -16.65
CA GLN A 20 6.14 -9.16 -16.56
C GLN A 20 7.03 -8.83 -15.36
N LEU A 21 7.34 -7.56 -15.13
CA LEU A 21 8.12 -7.09 -13.98
C LEU A 21 7.45 -7.52 -12.65
N LEU A 22 6.15 -7.27 -12.48
CA LEU A 22 5.39 -7.62 -11.28
C LEU A 22 5.30 -9.14 -11.08
N LYS A 23 5.05 -9.90 -12.17
CA LYS A 23 5.03 -11.38 -12.11
C LYS A 23 6.38 -11.95 -11.70
N THR A 24 7.48 -11.38 -12.19
CA THR A 24 8.83 -11.80 -11.78
C THR A 24 9.10 -11.42 -10.34
N ALA A 25 8.73 -10.21 -9.89
CA ALA A 25 8.88 -9.80 -8.48
C ALA A 25 8.16 -10.73 -7.49
N LEU A 26 7.01 -11.30 -7.88
CA LEU A 26 6.26 -12.26 -7.06
C LEU A 26 6.90 -13.65 -7.00
N LYS A 27 7.63 -14.06 -8.04
CA LYS A 27 8.21 -15.42 -8.16
C LYS A 27 9.68 -15.47 -7.76
N ASP A 28 10.44 -14.47 -8.20
CA ASP A 28 11.87 -14.37 -8.04
C ASP A 28 12.28 -12.89 -7.82
N PRO A 29 11.99 -12.32 -6.64
CA PRO A 29 12.30 -10.93 -6.32
C PRO A 29 13.78 -10.57 -6.45
N GLY A 30 14.70 -11.53 -6.34
CA GLY A 30 16.14 -11.30 -6.57
C GLY A 30 16.52 -11.03 -8.04
N ALA A 31 15.65 -11.35 -8.99
CA ALA A 31 15.90 -11.16 -10.42
C ALA A 31 15.42 -9.80 -10.97
N VAL A 32 14.84 -8.95 -10.11
CA VAL A 32 14.28 -7.66 -10.49
C VAL A 32 14.77 -6.54 -9.59
N ASP A 33 14.73 -5.31 -10.11
CA ASP A 33 14.94 -4.11 -9.31
C ASP A 33 13.68 -3.84 -8.46
N LEU A 34 13.75 -4.21 -7.18
CA LEU A 34 12.65 -4.06 -6.23
C LEU A 34 12.32 -2.60 -5.91
N GLU A 35 13.25 -1.67 -6.04
CA GLU A 35 12.95 -0.23 -5.88
C GLU A 35 12.11 0.25 -7.06
N ARG A 36 12.46 -0.15 -8.29
CA ARG A 36 11.65 0.14 -9.49
C ARG A 36 10.25 -0.47 -9.35
N VAL A 37 10.13 -1.70 -8.87
CA VAL A 37 8.84 -2.37 -8.64
C VAL A 37 7.98 -1.55 -7.67
N ALA A 38 8.55 -1.10 -6.54
CA ALA A 38 7.84 -0.28 -5.56
C ALA A 38 7.32 1.03 -6.16
N ASN A 39 8.17 1.74 -6.92
CA ASN A 39 7.78 3.00 -7.58
C ASN A 39 6.60 2.80 -8.53
N VAL A 40 6.67 1.77 -9.39
CA VAL A 40 5.62 1.46 -10.36
C VAL A 40 4.28 1.14 -9.69
N ILE A 41 4.32 0.38 -8.59
CA ILE A 41 3.10 0.06 -7.83
C ILE A 41 2.50 1.32 -7.21
N VAL A 42 3.31 2.20 -6.60
CA VAL A 42 2.81 3.45 -6.01
C VAL A 42 2.21 4.34 -7.09
N ASP A 43 2.94 4.58 -8.18
CA ASP A 43 2.50 5.49 -9.25
C ASP A 43 1.16 5.04 -9.86
N HIS A 44 0.99 3.74 -10.13
CA HIS A 44 -0.29 3.21 -10.61
C HIS A 44 -1.39 3.25 -9.54
N SER A 45 -1.06 3.00 -8.27
CA SER A 45 -2.03 3.08 -7.18
C SER A 45 -2.59 4.49 -7.00
N LEU A 46 -1.85 5.53 -7.40
CA LEU A 46 -2.33 6.91 -7.38
C LEU A 46 -3.27 7.24 -8.54
N GLN A 47 -3.19 6.50 -9.65
CA GLN A 47 -3.95 6.76 -10.87
C GLN A 47 -5.19 5.87 -11.00
N ASP A 48 -5.15 4.67 -10.44
CA ASP A 48 -6.21 3.65 -10.57
C ASP A 48 -6.81 3.31 -9.19
N CYS A 49 -8.06 3.69 -8.99
CA CYS A 49 -8.80 3.49 -7.75
C CYS A 49 -9.24 2.04 -7.50
N VAL A 50 -9.26 1.22 -8.55
CA VAL A 50 -9.54 -0.22 -8.42
C VAL A 50 -8.26 -0.92 -7.99
N PHE A 51 -7.14 -0.57 -8.63
CA PHE A 51 -5.84 -1.13 -8.30
C PHE A 51 -5.38 -0.70 -6.89
N SER A 52 -5.62 0.54 -6.47
CA SER A 52 -5.24 1.03 -5.13
C SER A 52 -5.78 0.19 -3.97
N LYS A 53 -6.91 -0.52 -4.18
CA LYS A 53 -7.52 -1.43 -3.20
C LYS A 53 -6.86 -2.80 -3.16
N GLU A 54 -6.31 -3.27 -4.29
CA GLU A 54 -5.66 -4.58 -4.37
C GLU A 54 -4.13 -4.51 -4.20
N ALA A 55 -3.55 -3.33 -4.42
CA ALA A 55 -2.11 -3.12 -4.40
C ALA A 55 -1.48 -3.51 -3.05
N GLY A 56 -2.23 -3.39 -1.94
CA GLY A 56 -1.80 -3.85 -0.63
C GLY A 56 -1.49 -5.35 -0.58
N ARG A 57 -2.35 -6.18 -1.17
CA ARG A 57 -2.16 -7.64 -1.24
C ARG A 57 -0.91 -7.99 -2.05
N MET A 58 -0.71 -7.31 -3.17
CA MET A 58 0.44 -7.56 -4.04
C MET A 58 1.75 -7.16 -3.35
N CYS A 59 1.79 -5.98 -2.72
CA CYS A 59 2.95 -5.55 -1.95
C CYS A 59 3.29 -6.56 -0.85
N TYR A 60 2.28 -7.05 -0.14
CA TYR A 60 2.49 -8.08 0.88
C TYR A 60 3.07 -9.38 0.31
N ALA A 61 2.54 -9.85 -0.83
CA ALA A 61 3.06 -11.04 -1.48
C ALA A 61 4.54 -10.90 -1.89
N ILE A 62 4.93 -9.73 -2.41
CA ILE A 62 6.33 -9.43 -2.76
C ILE A 62 7.21 -9.38 -1.51
N ILE A 63 6.78 -8.73 -0.42
CA ILE A 63 7.50 -8.70 0.86
C ILE A 63 7.74 -10.12 1.39
N GLN A 64 6.73 -10.99 1.30
CA GLN A 64 6.83 -12.38 1.73
C GLN A 64 7.77 -13.20 0.85
N ALA A 65 7.78 -12.95 -0.47
CA ALA A 65 8.71 -13.60 -1.40
C ALA A 65 10.16 -13.14 -1.14
N GLU A 66 10.37 -11.84 -0.96
CA GLU A 66 11.67 -11.23 -0.67
C GLU A 66 12.27 -11.78 0.63
N SER A 67 11.46 -11.82 1.69
CA SER A 67 11.89 -12.29 3.01
C SER A 67 12.36 -13.74 3.01
N LYS A 68 11.79 -14.58 2.13
CA LYS A 68 12.18 -16.00 1.98
C LYS A 68 13.47 -16.21 1.19
N GLN A 69 13.78 -15.35 0.22
CA GLN A 69 14.93 -15.53 -0.66
C GLN A 69 16.21 -14.86 -0.14
N ALA A 70 16.10 -13.64 0.42
CA ALA A 70 17.28 -12.80 0.63
C ALA A 70 17.56 -12.43 2.09
N GLY A 71 16.61 -12.62 3.02
CA GLY A 71 16.70 -12.07 4.37
C GLY A 71 16.87 -10.53 4.40
N GLN A 72 16.61 -9.88 3.26
CA GLN A 72 16.70 -8.43 3.05
C GLN A 72 15.29 -7.84 2.97
N SER A 73 15.22 -6.51 3.09
CA SER A 73 13.97 -5.74 3.10
C SER A 73 14.04 -4.56 2.14
N VAL A 74 14.61 -4.77 0.95
CA VAL A 74 14.77 -3.78 -0.11
C VAL A 74 13.42 -3.30 -0.61
N PHE A 75 12.50 -4.22 -0.97
CA PHE A 75 11.17 -3.85 -1.45
C PHE A 75 10.36 -3.15 -0.37
N ARG A 76 10.29 -3.71 0.85
CA ARG A 76 9.57 -3.08 1.98
C ARG A 76 10.08 -1.65 2.23
N ARG A 77 11.40 -1.46 2.27
CA ARG A 77 12.00 -0.14 2.51
C ARG A 77 11.76 0.84 1.35
N GLY A 78 11.95 0.38 0.11
CA GLY A 78 11.67 1.18 -1.09
C GLY A 78 10.22 1.65 -1.13
N LEU A 79 9.28 0.76 -0.84
CA LEU A 79 7.85 1.05 -0.78
C LEU A 79 7.53 2.11 0.28
N LEU A 80 8.01 1.93 1.53
CA LEU A 80 7.77 2.88 2.62
C LEU A 80 8.40 4.25 2.33
N ASN A 81 9.62 4.28 1.80
CA ASN A 81 10.28 5.52 1.40
C ASN A 81 9.50 6.26 0.30
N ARG A 82 8.98 5.53 -0.70
CA ARG A 82 8.19 6.11 -1.79
C ARG A 82 6.85 6.65 -1.28
N LEU A 83 6.17 5.91 -0.41
CA LEU A 83 4.93 6.35 0.24
C LEU A 83 5.14 7.59 1.12
N GLN A 84 6.25 7.67 1.84
CA GLN A 84 6.60 8.83 2.65
C GLN A 84 6.81 10.08 1.79
N LYS A 85 7.51 9.96 0.65
CA LYS A 85 7.65 11.08 -0.30
C LYS A 85 6.31 11.61 -0.81
N GLU A 86 5.37 10.72 -1.13
CA GLU A 86 4.00 11.13 -1.51
C GLU A 86 3.25 11.81 -0.36
N TYR A 87 3.51 11.38 0.88
CA TYR A 87 2.92 12.02 2.07
C TYR A 87 3.44 13.44 2.26
N ASP A 88 4.75 13.64 2.09
CA ASP A 88 5.38 14.94 2.24
C ASP A 88 4.85 15.93 1.18
N ALA A 89 4.57 15.42 -0.02
CA ALA A 89 3.94 16.17 -1.11
C ALA A 89 2.39 16.19 -1.08
N ARG A 90 1.75 15.73 0.01
CA ARG A 90 0.28 15.54 0.06
C ARG A 90 -0.53 16.78 -0.28
N GLU A 91 -0.06 17.97 0.11
CA GLU A 91 -0.79 19.22 -0.17
C GLU A 91 -0.85 19.50 -1.67
N GLN A 92 0.27 19.26 -2.37
CA GLN A 92 0.32 19.34 -3.82
C GLN A 92 -0.53 18.24 -4.48
N LEU A 93 -0.43 17.00 -4.01
CA LEU A 93 -1.25 15.89 -4.53
C LEU A 93 -2.75 16.20 -4.39
N ARG A 94 -3.17 16.70 -3.23
CA ARG A 94 -4.55 17.12 -2.96
C ARG A 94 -5.00 18.28 -3.83
N ALA A 95 -4.13 19.26 -4.07
CA ALA A 95 -4.43 20.42 -4.90
C ALA A 95 -4.54 20.04 -6.39
N CYS A 96 -3.66 19.15 -6.87
CA CYS A 96 -3.62 18.74 -8.28
C CYS A 96 -4.62 17.64 -8.62
N SER A 97 -4.93 16.73 -7.69
CA SER A 97 -5.86 15.62 -7.91
C SER A 97 -6.45 15.10 -6.60
N LEU A 98 -7.70 15.48 -6.31
CA LEU A 98 -8.44 14.92 -5.18
C LEU A 98 -8.60 13.39 -5.31
N GLN A 99 -8.80 12.89 -6.54
CA GLN A 99 -8.90 11.46 -6.79
C GLN A 99 -7.58 10.75 -6.46
N GLY A 100 -6.44 11.31 -6.88
CA GLY A 100 -5.12 10.76 -6.58
C GLY A 100 -4.85 10.71 -5.08
N TRP A 101 -5.24 11.76 -4.34
CA TRP A 101 -5.19 11.76 -2.88
C TRP A 101 -6.07 10.67 -2.25
N VAL A 102 -7.30 10.48 -2.72
CA VAL A 102 -8.18 9.41 -2.20
C VAL A 102 -7.59 8.03 -2.47
N CYS A 103 -7.02 7.81 -3.66
CA CYS A 103 -6.37 6.54 -3.99
C CYS A 103 -5.12 6.31 -3.13
N TYR A 104 -4.32 7.36 -2.87
CA TYR A 104 -3.19 7.31 -1.96
C TYR A 104 -3.59 6.88 -0.54
N VAL A 105 -4.60 7.54 0.04
CA VAL A 105 -5.11 7.21 1.37
C VAL A 105 -5.63 5.78 1.40
N THR A 106 -6.39 5.38 0.37
CA THR A 106 -6.88 4.00 0.22
C THR A 106 -5.72 3.01 0.20
N PHE A 107 -4.68 3.29 -0.57
CA PHE A 107 -3.53 2.42 -0.70
C PHE A 107 -2.76 2.27 0.62
N ILE A 108 -2.53 3.37 1.36
CA ILE A 108 -1.90 3.30 2.69
C ILE A 108 -2.73 2.46 3.65
N CYS A 109 -4.04 2.67 3.72
CA CYS A 109 -4.89 1.89 4.62
C CYS A 109 -4.78 0.39 4.31
N ASN A 110 -4.80 0.03 3.03
CA ASN A 110 -4.63 -1.37 2.61
C ASN A 110 -3.25 -1.91 3.01
N ILE A 111 -2.16 -1.16 2.78
CA ILE A 111 -0.81 -1.58 3.20
C ILE A 111 -0.74 -1.79 4.72
N PHE A 112 -1.32 -0.88 5.49
CA PHE A 112 -1.36 -0.98 6.94
C PHE A 112 -2.11 -2.22 7.41
N ASP A 113 -3.29 -2.49 6.85
CA ASP A 113 -4.08 -3.68 7.19
C ASP A 113 -3.28 -4.96 6.90
N TYR A 114 -2.63 -5.06 5.73
CA TYR A 114 -1.82 -6.23 5.39
C TYR A 114 -0.57 -6.37 6.27
N LEU A 115 0.12 -5.28 6.60
CA LEU A 115 1.30 -5.32 7.47
C LEU A 115 0.95 -5.66 8.92
N ARG A 116 -0.17 -5.13 9.43
CA ARG A 116 -0.66 -5.37 10.79
C ARG A 116 -1.19 -6.80 10.98
N LEU A 117 -1.91 -7.33 9.98
CA LEU A 117 -2.44 -8.70 10.01
C LEU A 117 -1.35 -9.76 9.85
N ALA A 118 -0.25 -9.44 9.16
CA ALA A 118 0.81 -10.39 8.88
C ALA A 118 1.68 -10.74 10.09
N GLN A 119 1.96 -9.75 10.97
CA GLN A 119 2.79 -9.96 12.16
C GLN A 119 2.56 -8.82 13.18
N PRO A 120 1.84 -9.05 14.30
CA PRO A 120 1.76 -8.07 15.38
C PRO A 120 3.14 -7.75 15.99
N GLU A 121 4.15 -8.63 15.83
CA GLU A 121 5.54 -8.42 16.26
C GLU A 121 6.47 -7.83 15.17
N SER A 122 6.05 -7.68 13.90
CA SER A 122 6.91 -7.04 12.86
C SER A 122 6.92 -5.51 12.96
N LEU A 123 6.02 -4.98 13.78
CA LEU A 123 5.97 -3.59 14.22
C LEU A 123 6.85 -3.35 15.48
N SER A 124 7.86 -4.20 15.73
CA SER A 124 8.76 -4.05 16.89
C SER A 124 9.79 -2.92 16.76
N ARG A 125 9.86 -2.23 15.61
CA ARG A 125 10.67 -1.01 15.48
C ARG A 125 9.81 0.19 15.83
N GLU A 126 10.00 0.74 17.03
CA GLU A 126 9.30 1.94 17.53
C GLU A 126 9.23 3.04 16.46
N GLU A 127 10.31 3.26 15.69
CA GLU A 127 10.36 4.29 14.64
C GLU A 127 9.36 4.07 13.49
N GLU A 128 9.12 2.80 13.09
CA GLU A 128 8.18 2.47 12.01
C GLU A 128 6.74 2.59 12.48
N VAL A 129 6.47 2.18 13.73
CA VAL A 129 5.16 2.31 14.38
C VAL A 129 4.84 3.77 14.65
N ASP A 130 5.78 4.54 15.18
CA ASP A 130 5.59 5.95 15.49
C ASP A 130 5.34 6.73 14.21
N CYS A 131 6.08 6.47 13.14
CA CYS A 131 5.82 7.11 11.85
C CYS A 131 4.41 6.76 11.34
N LEU A 132 4.01 5.49 11.38
CA LEU A 132 2.70 5.04 10.91
C LEU A 132 1.54 5.54 11.78
N VAL A 133 1.69 5.55 13.10
CA VAL A 133 0.70 6.06 14.06
C VAL A 133 0.60 7.58 13.94
N LEU A 134 1.70 8.32 13.83
CA LEU A 134 1.67 9.76 13.55
C LEU A 134 0.97 10.08 12.23
N GLN A 135 1.23 9.30 11.18
CA GLN A 135 0.56 9.51 9.89
C GLN A 135 -0.93 9.20 9.97
N LEU A 136 -1.34 8.09 10.59
CA LEU A 136 -2.76 7.75 10.76
C LEU A 136 -3.48 8.75 11.68
N HIS A 137 -2.84 9.22 12.74
CA HIS A 137 -3.43 10.18 13.66
C HIS A 137 -3.57 11.56 13.00
N ARG A 138 -2.56 12.01 12.22
CA ARG A 138 -2.66 13.25 11.43
C ARG A 138 -3.67 13.15 10.30
N VAL A 139 -3.72 12.03 9.59
CA VAL A 139 -4.71 11.81 8.52
C VAL A 139 -6.11 11.73 9.10
N GLY A 140 -6.29 11.07 10.25
CA GLY A 140 -7.54 11.01 10.99
C GLY A 140 -8.01 12.40 11.45
N GLU A 141 -7.15 13.18 12.11
CA GLU A 141 -7.48 14.53 12.58
C GLU A 141 -7.78 15.50 11.42
N GLN A 142 -7.09 15.35 10.29
CA GLN A 142 -7.38 16.15 9.10
C GLN A 142 -8.64 15.70 8.34
N LEU A 143 -8.96 14.41 8.34
CA LEU A 143 -10.22 13.90 7.80
C LEU A 143 -11.42 14.34 8.65
N GLU A 144 -11.28 14.31 9.98
CA GLU A 144 -12.27 14.77 10.96
C GLU A 144 -12.53 16.28 10.83
N LYS A 145 -11.47 17.09 10.69
CA LYS A 145 -11.58 18.54 10.44
C LYS A 145 -12.21 18.88 9.09
N MET A 146 -12.08 18.04 8.07
CA MET A 146 -12.60 18.32 6.74
C MET A 146 -14.01 17.80 6.47
N ASN A 147 -14.43 16.71 7.12
CA ASN A 147 -15.75 16.12 6.87
C ASN A 147 -16.20 15.19 8.00
N GLY A 148 -16.26 15.72 9.23
CA GLY A 148 -16.59 14.98 10.46
C GLY A 148 -17.79 14.03 10.33
N GLN A 149 -18.86 14.43 9.64
CA GLN A 149 -20.04 13.58 9.42
C GLN A 149 -19.75 12.29 8.62
N ARG A 150 -18.87 12.33 7.61
CA ARG A 150 -18.50 11.13 6.85
C ARG A 150 -17.51 10.25 7.60
N MET A 151 -16.68 10.84 8.46
CA MET A 151 -15.83 10.08 9.37
C MET A 151 -16.67 9.39 10.44
N ASP A 152 -17.70 10.03 10.98
CA ASP A 152 -18.65 9.41 11.91
C ASP A 152 -19.40 8.25 11.24
N GLU A 153 -19.86 8.42 10.00
CA GLU A 153 -20.46 7.32 9.22
C GLU A 153 -19.46 6.17 8.96
N LEU A 154 -18.20 6.48 8.65
CA LEU A 154 -17.15 5.49 8.46
C LEU A 154 -16.84 4.75 9.78
N PHE A 155 -16.80 5.45 10.90
CA PHE A 155 -16.61 4.88 12.23
C PHE A 155 -17.80 4.03 12.66
N ILE A 156 -19.03 4.43 12.34
CA ILE A 156 -20.24 3.65 12.57
C ILE A 156 -20.21 2.38 11.72
N LEU A 157 -19.84 2.46 10.44
CA LEU A 157 -19.72 1.30 9.54
C LEU A 157 -18.61 0.33 9.97
N ILE A 158 -17.51 0.83 10.51
CA ILE A 158 -16.43 0.00 11.06
C ILE A 158 -16.87 -0.64 12.40
N ARG A 159 -17.58 0.11 13.26
CA ARG A 159 -18.06 -0.38 14.55
C ARG A 159 -19.17 -1.41 14.42
N ASP A 160 -20.09 -1.22 13.47
CA ASP A 160 -21.26 -2.08 13.28
C ASP A 160 -20.97 -3.24 12.30
N GLY A 161 -19.74 -3.29 11.74
CA GLY A 161 -19.23 -4.34 10.86
C GLY A 161 -18.40 -5.43 11.57
N PHE A 162 -18.30 -5.39 12.90
CA PHE A 162 -17.73 -6.43 13.76
C PHE A 162 -18.81 -7.06 14.65
#